data_AF-A0A7G2LZM0-F1
#
_entry.id   AF-A0A7G2LZM0-F1
#
_cell.length_a   1.000
_cell.length_b   1.000
_cell.length_c   1.000
_cell.angle_alpha   90.00
_cell.angle_beta   90.00
_cell.angle_gamma   90.00
#
_symmetry.space_group_name_H-M   'P 1'
#
loop_
_entity.id
_entity.type
_entity.pdbx_description
1 polymer ?
#
loop_
_entity_poly.entity_id
_entity_poly.type
_entity_poly.pdbx_seq_one_letter_code
_entity_poly.pdbx_strand_id
1 'polypeptide(L)'
;SATMAHPAIRAMFHRVQAEEITQTVAPVPGMTPLAYLELIEQRFSNPRIVDTTRRVAFDGSARHTGFVLPILRDQLAAGRPVSGLALVEA
;
A
#
# COMPACT_ATOMS: atom_id res chain seq x y z
N SER A 1 -13.10 -5.72 0.28
CA SER A 1 -13.92 -4.58 0.71
C SER A 1 -14.03 -4.41 2.22
N ALA A 2 -14.21 -5.48 3.02
CA ALA A 2 -14.42 -5.36 4.48
C ALA A 2 -13.32 -4.56 5.21
N THR A 3 -12.04 -4.77 4.88
CA THR A 3 -10.91 -3.99 5.42
C THR A 3 -11.02 -2.50 5.08
N MET A 4 -11.37 -2.18 3.83
CA MET A 4 -11.58 -0.80 3.40
C MET A 4 -12.84 -0.16 4.02
N ALA A 5 -13.79 -0.94 4.51
CA ALA A 5 -14.93 -0.42 5.27
C ALA A 5 -14.56 -0.04 6.72
N HIS A 6 -13.44 -0.56 7.25
CA HIS A 6 -12.97 -0.22 8.58
C HIS A 6 -12.21 1.11 8.57
N PRO A 7 -12.67 2.15 9.32
CA PRO A 7 -12.08 3.50 9.23
C PRO A 7 -10.58 3.56 9.50
N ALA A 8 -10.10 2.89 10.56
CA ALA A 8 -8.68 2.90 10.91
C ALA A 8 -7.79 2.18 9.89
N ILE A 9 -8.27 1.10 9.26
CA ILE A 9 -7.50 0.36 8.26
C ILE A 9 -7.43 1.17 6.97
N ARG A 10 -8.56 1.79 6.56
CA ARG A 10 -8.58 2.71 5.41
C ARG A 10 -7.64 3.89 5.63
N ALA A 11 -7.70 4.54 6.79
CA ALA A 11 -6.86 5.67 7.11
C ALA A 11 -5.37 5.28 7.12
N MET A 12 -5.02 4.14 7.73
CA MET A 12 -3.66 3.60 7.70
C MET A 12 -3.22 3.33 6.26
N PHE A 13 -4.00 2.60 5.47
CA PHE A 13 -3.68 2.29 4.07
C PHE A 13 -3.43 3.56 3.25
N HIS A 14 -4.34 4.52 3.31
CA HIS A 14 -4.22 5.78 2.59
C HIS A 14 -2.94 6.50 2.97
N ARG A 15 -2.67 6.63 4.28
CA ARG A 15 -1.51 7.35 4.80
C ARG A 15 -0.19 6.72 4.34
N VAL A 16 -0.02 5.41 4.51
CA VAL A 16 1.22 4.73 4.10
C VAL A 16 1.44 4.87 2.59
N GLN A 17 0.37 4.72 1.81
CA GLN A 17 0.47 4.84 0.36
C GLN A 17 0.83 6.27 -0.08
N ALA A 18 0.10 7.27 0.42
CA ALA A 18 0.29 8.67 0.04
C ALA A 18 1.63 9.24 0.57
N GLU A 19 2.00 8.93 1.82
CA GLU A 19 3.15 9.55 2.47
C GLU A 19 4.44 8.74 2.27
N GLU A 20 4.42 7.42 2.12
CA GLU A 20 5.65 6.61 2.11
C GLU A 20 5.88 5.88 0.77
N ILE A 21 4.83 5.47 0.05
CA ILE A 21 4.97 4.66 -1.18
C ILE A 21 4.94 5.49 -2.46
N THR A 22 3.97 6.39 -2.63
CA THR A 22 3.77 7.08 -3.92
C THR A 22 4.97 7.94 -4.34
N GLN A 23 5.76 8.42 -3.37
CA GLN A 23 7.00 9.17 -3.59
C GLN A 23 8.17 8.33 -4.15
N THR A 24 8.07 7.01 -4.15
CA THR A 24 9.06 6.10 -4.75
C THR A 24 8.65 5.63 -6.15
N VAL A 25 7.52 6.12 -6.67
CA VAL A 25 6.96 5.71 -7.97
C VAL A 25 7.06 6.88 -8.95
N ALA A 26 7.71 6.65 -10.09
CA ALA A 26 7.74 7.63 -11.17
C ALA A 26 6.34 7.75 -11.82
N PRO A 27 5.85 8.97 -12.10
CA PRO A 27 4.62 9.16 -12.86
C PRO A 27 4.78 8.63 -14.29
N VAL A 28 3.66 8.22 -14.88
CA VAL A 28 3.59 7.81 -16.29
C VAL A 28 2.67 8.76 -17.06
N PRO A 29 2.78 8.85 -18.40
CA PRO A 29 1.89 9.71 -19.18
C PRO A 29 0.41 9.44 -18.88
N GLY A 30 -0.32 10.49 -18.47
CA GLY A 30 -1.76 10.41 -18.15
C GLY A 30 -2.11 9.82 -16.78
N MET A 31 -1.14 9.48 -15.93
CA MET A 31 -1.41 8.93 -14.59
C MET A 31 -0.34 9.33 -13.57
N THR A 32 -0.77 10.00 -12.49
CA THR A 32 0.08 10.25 -11.32
C THR A 32 -0.04 9.09 -10.32
N PRO A 33 0.98 8.86 -9.47
CA PRO A 33 0.89 7.88 -8.39
C PRO A 33 -0.30 8.10 -7.45
N LEU A 34 -0.61 9.35 -7.11
CA LEU A 34 -1.76 9.70 -6.26
C LEU A 34 -3.11 9.41 -6.95
N ALA A 35 -3.26 9.74 -8.23
CA ALA A 35 -4.47 9.39 -8.97
C ALA A 35 -4.65 7.86 -9.08
N TYR A 36 -3.54 7.12 -9.19
CA TYR A 36 -3.58 5.67 -9.20
C TYR A 36 -3.93 5.08 -7.81
N LEU A 37 -3.50 5.71 -6.72
CA LEU A 37 -3.90 5.34 -5.36
C LEU A 37 -5.42 5.46 -5.18
N GLU A 38 -6.04 6.55 -5.64
CA GLU A 38 -7.51 6.71 -5.58
C GLU A 38 -8.23 5.55 -6.31
N LEU A 39 -7.72 5.16 -7.48
CA LEU A 39 -8.25 4.00 -8.21
C LEU A 39 -8.07 2.69 -7.43
N ILE A 40 -6.92 2.48 -6.78
CA ILE A 40 -6.67 1.29 -5.94
C ILE A 40 -7.68 1.23 -4.78
N GLU A 41 -7.91 2.34 -4.09
CA GLU A 41 -8.88 2.40 -2.98
C GLU A 41 -10.30 2.05 -3.43
N GLN A 42 -10.71 2.53 -4.61
CA GLN A 42 -11.99 2.18 -5.22
C GLN A 42 -12.05 0.67 -5.52
N ARG A 43 -11.00 0.09 -6.10
CA ARG A 43 -10.93 -1.33 -6.44
C ARG A 43 -11.00 -2.22 -5.20
N PHE A 44 -10.25 -1.91 -4.15
CA PHE A 44 -10.27 -2.68 -2.89
C PHE A 44 -11.59 -2.55 -2.14
N SER A 45 -12.33 -1.47 -2.37
CA SER A 45 -13.66 -1.24 -1.82
C SER A 45 -14.77 -2.03 -2.54
N ASN A 46 -14.51 -2.65 -3.70
CA ASN A 46 -15.54 -3.35 -4.48
C ASN A 46 -16.08 -4.61 -3.73
N PRO A 47 -17.38 -4.64 -3.35
CA PRO A 47 -17.95 -5.77 -2.63
C PRO A 47 -18.25 -6.98 -3.53
N ARG A 48 -18.31 -6.81 -4.86
CA ARG A 48 -18.70 -7.87 -5.81
C ARG A 48 -17.58 -8.87 -6.10
N ILE A 49 -16.33 -8.51 -5.84
CA ILE A 49 -15.17 -9.39 -6.07
C ILE A 49 -15.02 -10.43 -4.96
N VAL A 50 -15.50 -10.13 -3.74
CA VAL A 50 -15.45 -11.03 -2.58
C VAL A 50 -14.02 -11.55 -2.31
N ASP A 51 -13.02 -10.68 -2.51
CA ASP A 51 -11.64 -11.01 -2.26
C ASP A 51 -11.38 -11.19 -0.76
N THR A 52 -10.61 -12.21 -0.38
CA THR A 52 -10.37 -12.56 1.02
C THR A 52 -9.01 -12.06 1.50
N THR A 53 -8.98 -11.48 2.71
CA THR A 53 -7.73 -11.06 3.36
C THR A 53 -6.76 -12.22 3.53
N ARG A 54 -7.28 -13.43 3.79
CA ARG A 54 -6.48 -14.66 3.89
C ARG A 54 -5.71 -14.97 2.60
N ARG A 55 -6.34 -14.81 1.43
CA ARG A 55 -5.68 -15.02 0.13
C ARG A 55 -4.62 -13.93 -0.15
N VAL A 56 -4.91 -12.69 0.23
CA VAL A 56 -3.96 -11.57 0.08
C VAL A 56 -2.72 -11.76 0.96
N ALA A 57 -2.92 -12.16 2.22
CA ALA A 57 -1.85 -12.40 3.19
C ALA A 57 -1.06 -13.71 2.96
N PHE A 58 -1.55 -14.60 2.09
CA PHE A 58 -0.86 -15.84 1.77
C PHE A 58 0.51 -15.55 1.15
N ASP A 59 1.53 -16.28 1.61
CA ASP A 59 2.92 -16.20 1.13
C ASP A 59 3.59 -14.82 1.35
N GLY A 60 3.32 -14.21 2.52
CA GLY A 60 3.87 -12.92 2.91
C GLY A 60 5.40 -12.88 2.89
N SER A 61 6.09 -13.90 3.39
CA SER A 61 7.56 -13.93 3.43
C SER A 61 8.20 -13.80 2.05
N ALA A 62 7.65 -14.47 1.03
CA ALA A 62 8.11 -14.30 -0.35
C ALA A 62 7.71 -12.92 -0.91
N ARG A 63 6.45 -12.52 -0.71
CA ARG A 63 5.88 -11.29 -1.30
C ARG A 63 6.50 -10.01 -0.73
N HIS A 64 6.78 -9.96 0.56
CA HIS A 64 7.34 -8.77 1.22
C HIS A 64 8.70 -8.39 0.62
N THR A 65 9.50 -9.39 0.21
CA THR A 65 10.80 -9.13 -0.45
C THR A 65 10.68 -8.33 -1.74
N GLY A 66 9.57 -8.46 -2.47
CA GLY A 66 9.30 -7.73 -3.71
C GLY A 66 8.42 -6.51 -3.54
N PHE A 67 7.52 -6.48 -2.54
CA PHE A 67 6.49 -5.45 -2.42
C PHE A 67 6.79 -4.38 -1.35
N VAL A 68 7.48 -4.71 -0.27
CA VAL A 68 7.64 -3.83 0.88
C VAL A 68 9.11 -3.50 1.15
N LEU A 69 9.97 -4.51 1.24
CA LEU A 69 11.37 -4.32 1.59
C LEU A 69 12.15 -3.38 0.64
N PRO A 70 11.91 -3.37 -0.69
CA PRO A 70 12.58 -2.41 -1.58
C PRO A 70 12.23 -0.96 -1.23
N ILE A 71 10.95 -0.67 -1.00
CA ILE A 71 10.46 0.67 -0.67
C ILE A 71 11.02 1.13 0.68
N LEU A 72 11.01 0.24 1.68
CA LEU A 72 11.56 0.53 3.00
C LEU A 72 13.06 0.89 2.92
N ARG A 73 13.83 0.16 2.10
CA ARG A 73 15.26 0.47 1.88
C ARG A 73 15.47 1.82 1.20
N ASP A 74 14.67 2.13 0.18
CA ASP A 74 14.76 3.41 -0.53
C ASP A 74 14.42 4.60 0.38
N GLN A 75 13.39 4.45 1.23
CA GLN A 75 13.00 5.45 2.22
C GLN A 75 14.10 5.67 3.27
N LEU A 76 14.68 4.58 3.81
CA LEU A 76 15.79 4.66 4.76
C LEU A 76 17.02 5.34 4.13
N ALA A 77 17.40 4.95 2.92
CA ALA A 77 18.55 5.54 2.21
C ALA A 77 18.36 7.05 1.97
N ALA A 78 17.12 7.50 1.80
CA ALA A 78 16.77 8.90 1.61
C ALA A 78 16.45 9.66 2.92
N GLY A 79 16.59 9.03 4.09
CA GLY A 79 16.28 9.64 5.39
C GLY A 79 14.82 10.03 5.58
N ARG A 80 13.89 9.33 4.90
CA ARG A 80 12.45 9.60 4.92
C ARG A 80 11.72 8.74 5.96
N PRO A 81 10.49 9.12 6.37
CA PRO A 81 9.70 8.32 7.30
C PRO A 81 9.42 6.91 6.78
N VAL A 82 9.43 5.94 7.71
CA VAL A 82 9.15 4.52 7.48
C VAL A 82 8.21 3.92 8.52
N SER A 83 7.56 4.74 9.36
CA SER A 83 6.75 4.24 10.47
C SER A 83 5.56 3.43 9.98
N GLY A 84 4.97 3.83 8.86
CA GLY A 84 3.91 3.09 8.19
C GLY A 84 4.38 1.75 7.66
N LEU A 85 5.46 1.75 6.88
CA LEU A 85 6.08 0.54 6.33
C LEU A 85 6.57 -0.41 7.43
N ALA A 86 7.10 0.11 8.54
CA ALA A 86 7.52 -0.68 9.69
C ALA A 86 6.32 -1.37 10.39
N LEU A 87 5.17 -0.69 10.49
CA LEU A 87 3.94 -1.30 11.00
C LEU A 87 3.41 -2.41 10.09
N VAL A 88 3.60 -2.30 8.77
CA VAL A 88 3.20 -3.35 7.82
C VAL A 88 4.03 -4.63 7.98
N GLU A 89 5.28 -4.52 8.44
CA GLU A 89 6.18 -5.65 8.69
C GLU A 89 6.12 -6.23 10.13
N ALA A 90 5.45 -5.55 11.06
CA ALA A 90 5.37 -5.92 12.48
C ALA A 90 4.40 -7.08 12.75
#